data_AF-A0A962CJZ0-F1
#
_entry.id   AF-A0A962CJZ0-F1
#
_cell.length_a   1.000
_cell.length_b   1.000
_cell.length_c   1.000
_cell.angle_alpha   90.00
_cell.angle_beta   90.00
_cell.angle_gamma   90.00
#
_symmetry.space_group_name_H-M   'P 1'
#
loop_
_entity.id
_entity.type
_entity.pdbx_description
1 polymer ?
#
loop_
_entity_poly.entity_id
_entity_poly.type
_entity_poly.pdbx_seq_one_letter_code
_entity_poly.pdbx_strand_id
1 'polypeptide(L)'
;DLGTGRSRGTLPIQLAGNIRRGGLIELAFGVSLRELLYDYGGGSASGRPIRAVQVGGPLGAYLPESQFDTPIDYEAFAAVDALLGHGGIVVFDDTVDMAEQARFAMEFCAVESCGKCTPCRIGSTRGVEVIDRIREGVEREANTDLLRSLCDTMLHGSLCALGGLTPLPVLSALKHFPEDFARNA
;
A
#
# COMPACT_ATOMS: atom_id res chain seq x y z
N ASP A 1 -30.41 -4.22 -8.83
CA ASP A 1 -29.53 -3.23 -8.16
C ASP A 1 -28.09 -3.66 -8.26
N LEU A 2 -27.17 -2.70 -8.38
CA LEU A 2 -25.72 -2.93 -8.48
C LEU A 2 -25.04 -2.51 -7.16
N GLY A 3 -24.07 -3.31 -6.71
CA GLY A 3 -23.27 -3.07 -5.51
C GLY A 3 -23.80 -3.73 -4.23
N THR A 4 -23.09 -3.52 -3.12
CA THR A 4 -23.39 -4.11 -1.80
C THR A 4 -23.34 -3.04 -0.70
N GLY A 5 -24.07 -3.26 0.40
CA GLY A 5 -24.04 -2.34 1.54
C GLY A 5 -24.34 -0.87 1.17
N ARG A 6 -23.39 0.03 1.46
CA ARG A 6 -23.47 1.45 1.03
C ARG A 6 -22.68 1.73 -0.25
N SER A 7 -21.82 0.80 -0.68
CA SER A 7 -21.13 0.87 -1.97
C SER A 7 -22.07 0.45 -3.10
N ARG A 8 -22.82 1.42 -3.62
CA ARG A 8 -23.80 1.23 -4.70
C ARG A 8 -23.22 1.57 -6.06
N GLY A 9 -23.72 0.92 -7.10
CA GLY A 9 -23.27 1.13 -8.49
C GLY A 9 -22.10 0.23 -8.87
N THR A 10 -21.30 0.71 -9.81
CA THR A 10 -20.12 0.03 -10.35
C THR A 10 -18.85 0.84 -10.08
N LEU A 11 -17.71 0.17 -10.12
CA LEU A 11 -16.39 0.78 -10.11
C LEU A 11 -15.58 0.25 -11.31
N PRO A 12 -15.04 1.13 -12.17
CA PRO A 12 -14.04 0.73 -13.14
C PRO A 12 -12.76 0.37 -12.36
N ILE A 13 -12.42 -0.91 -12.26
CA ILE A 13 -11.24 -1.42 -11.56
C ILE A 13 -10.08 -1.51 -12.54
N GLN A 14 -8.89 -1.06 -12.15
CA GLN A 14 -7.68 -1.12 -12.98
C GLN A 14 -6.71 -2.14 -12.42
N LEU A 15 -6.52 -3.27 -13.12
CA LEU A 15 -5.48 -4.24 -12.81
C LEU A 15 -4.16 -3.81 -13.44
N ALA A 16 -3.14 -3.56 -12.62
CA ALA A 16 -1.84 -3.04 -13.00
C ALA A 16 -0.69 -3.74 -12.26
N GLY A 17 0.56 -3.37 -12.60
CA GLY A 17 1.76 -3.98 -12.03
C GLY A 17 2.08 -5.34 -12.64
N ASN A 18 2.56 -6.27 -11.82
CA ASN A 18 2.93 -7.62 -12.22
C ASN A 18 1.69 -8.54 -12.29
N ILE A 19 0.82 -8.31 -13.27
CA ILE A 19 -0.42 -9.06 -13.49
C ILE A 19 -0.51 -9.52 -14.95
N ARG A 20 -0.91 -10.78 -15.18
CA ARG A 20 -0.86 -11.40 -16.52
C ARG A 20 -1.84 -10.77 -17.50
N ARG A 21 -3.06 -10.47 -17.03
CA ARG A 21 -4.13 -9.84 -17.82
C ARG A 21 -4.53 -8.53 -17.16
N GLY A 22 -3.65 -7.53 -17.29
CA GLY A 22 -3.93 -6.16 -16.85
C GLY A 22 -4.94 -5.46 -17.75
N GLY A 23 -5.55 -4.38 -17.24
CA GLY A 23 -6.55 -3.61 -17.98
C GLY A 23 -7.65 -3.04 -17.09
N LEU A 24 -8.77 -2.68 -17.72
CA LEU A 24 -9.94 -2.09 -17.09
C LEU A 24 -11.07 -3.11 -17.02
N ILE A 25 -11.63 -3.30 -15.82
CA ILE A 25 -12.74 -4.21 -15.56
C ILE A 25 -13.79 -3.43 -14.76
N GLU A 26 -14.93 -3.13 -15.36
CA GLU A 26 -16.03 -2.48 -14.63
C GLU A 26 -16.97 -3.53 -14.05
N LEU A 27 -17.09 -3.55 -12.73
CA LEU A 27 -17.95 -4.46 -11.99
C LEU A 27 -18.76 -3.71 -10.94
N ALA A 28 -19.86 -4.32 -10.51
CA ALA A 28 -20.55 -3.91 -9.30
C ALA A 28 -19.67 -4.14 -8.07
N PHE A 29 -19.80 -3.29 -7.05
CA PHE A 29 -19.15 -3.53 -5.75
C PHE A 29 -19.55 -4.89 -5.16
N GLY A 30 -18.61 -5.53 -4.45
CA GLY A 30 -18.82 -6.81 -3.75
C GLY A 30 -17.99 -7.98 -4.28
N VAL A 31 -17.44 -7.91 -5.50
CA VAL A 31 -16.44 -8.89 -5.99
C VAL A 31 -15.22 -8.90 -5.06
N SER A 32 -14.64 -10.06 -4.77
CA SER A 32 -13.43 -10.11 -3.93
C SER A 32 -12.17 -9.66 -4.70
N LEU A 33 -11.17 -9.20 -3.95
CA LEU A 33 -9.85 -8.95 -4.52
C LEU A 33 -9.25 -10.23 -5.13
N ARG A 34 -9.50 -11.40 -4.55
CA ARG A 34 -9.03 -12.71 -5.04
C ARG A 34 -9.59 -13.02 -6.43
N GLU A 35 -10.89 -12.87 -6.62
CA GLU A 35 -11.55 -13.06 -7.93
C GLU A 35 -10.91 -12.15 -8.98
N LEU A 36 -10.68 -10.87 -8.64
CA LEU A 36 -10.03 -9.92 -9.56
C LEU A 36 -8.61 -10.35 -9.94
N LEU A 37 -7.81 -10.79 -8.98
CA LEU A 37 -6.41 -11.17 -9.21
C LEU A 37 -6.29 -12.46 -10.04
N TYR A 38 -7.12 -13.46 -9.75
CA TYR A 38 -6.96 -14.80 -10.31
C TYR A 38 -7.94 -15.07 -11.47
N ASP A 39 -9.23 -14.79 -11.31
CA ASP A 39 -10.22 -15.12 -12.35
C ASP A 39 -10.15 -14.15 -13.52
N TYR A 40 -10.00 -12.85 -13.22
CA TYR A 40 -9.82 -11.83 -14.25
C TYR A 40 -8.33 -11.64 -14.60
N GLY A 41 -7.48 -11.36 -13.61
CA GLY A 41 -6.07 -11.06 -13.80
C GLY A 41 -5.21 -12.24 -14.26
N GLY A 42 -5.63 -13.48 -13.98
CA GLY A 42 -4.90 -14.69 -14.38
C GLY A 42 -3.60 -14.92 -13.60
N GLY A 43 -3.49 -14.35 -12.39
CA GLY A 43 -2.28 -14.37 -11.58
C GLY A 43 -1.20 -13.41 -12.07
N SER A 44 0.00 -13.52 -11.50
CA SER A 44 1.12 -12.63 -11.87
C SER A 44 1.57 -12.82 -13.32
N ALA A 45 2.11 -11.76 -13.90
CA ALA A 45 2.70 -11.82 -15.25
C ALA A 45 3.96 -12.71 -15.26
N SER A 46 4.73 -12.72 -14.17
CA SER A 46 5.92 -13.55 -13.99
C SER A 46 5.61 -15.05 -13.81
N GLY A 47 4.36 -15.40 -13.46
CA GLY A 47 3.98 -16.76 -13.08
C GLY A 47 4.38 -17.14 -11.65
N ARG A 48 5.00 -16.23 -10.91
CA ARG A 48 5.37 -16.41 -9.50
C ARG A 48 4.18 -16.11 -8.57
N PRO A 49 4.17 -16.60 -7.31
CA PRO A 49 3.10 -16.29 -6.37
C PRO A 49 2.94 -14.78 -6.16
N ILE A 50 1.70 -14.29 -6.10
CA ILE A 50 1.41 -12.91 -5.70
C ILE A 50 1.70 -12.80 -4.20
N ARG A 51 2.53 -11.85 -3.80
CA ARG A 51 2.92 -11.65 -2.39
C ARG A 51 2.23 -10.47 -1.75
N ALA A 52 2.14 -9.36 -2.46
CA ALA A 52 1.53 -8.14 -1.97
C ALA A 52 0.73 -7.45 -3.08
N VAL A 53 -0.35 -6.78 -2.69
CA VAL A 53 -1.15 -5.98 -3.62
C VAL A 53 -1.41 -4.62 -3.00
N GLN A 54 -1.03 -3.56 -3.70
CA GLN A 54 -1.38 -2.20 -3.29
C GLN A 54 -2.70 -1.80 -3.95
N VAL A 55 -3.70 -1.46 -3.13
CA VAL A 55 -5.01 -1.00 -3.60
C VAL A 55 -5.20 0.47 -3.21
N GLY A 56 -5.80 1.26 -4.10
CA GLY A 56 -6.13 2.66 -3.82
C GLY A 56 -5.03 3.66 -4.17
N GLY A 57 -4.01 3.23 -4.93
CA GLY A 57 -2.91 4.07 -5.39
C GLY A 57 -1.72 4.13 -4.42
N PRO A 58 -0.76 5.05 -4.62
CA PRO A 58 0.51 5.07 -3.88
C PRO A 58 0.34 5.34 -2.38
N LEU A 59 -0.79 5.90 -1.97
CA LEU A 59 -1.14 6.18 -0.57
C LEU A 59 -1.97 5.06 0.08
N GLY A 60 -2.25 3.99 -0.67
CA GLY A 60 -2.96 2.82 -0.19
C GLY A 60 -2.07 1.84 0.55
N ALA A 61 -2.69 1.02 1.40
CA ALA A 61 -2.02 -0.06 2.10
C ALA A 61 -1.64 -1.21 1.16
N TYR A 62 -0.64 -1.99 1.56
CA TYR A 62 -0.33 -3.27 0.95
C TYR A 62 -1.11 -4.39 1.65
N LEU A 63 -1.90 -5.12 0.88
CA LEU A 63 -2.66 -6.27 1.35
C LEU A 63 -1.86 -7.56 1.10
N PRO A 64 -1.64 -8.41 2.13
CA PRO A 64 -1.13 -9.77 1.95
C PRO A 64 -2.23 -10.71 1.45
N GLU A 65 -1.83 -11.91 1.02
CA GLU A 65 -2.78 -12.93 0.51
C GLU A 65 -3.93 -13.25 1.48
N SER A 66 -3.68 -13.19 2.79
CA SER A 66 -4.70 -13.41 3.82
C SER A 66 -5.85 -12.38 3.80
N GLN A 67 -5.70 -11.29 3.05
CA GLN A 67 -6.71 -10.25 2.88
C GLN A 67 -7.31 -10.22 1.46
N PHE A 68 -6.97 -11.16 0.57
CA PHE A 68 -7.51 -11.14 -0.80
C PHE A 68 -9.00 -11.48 -0.87
N ASP A 69 -9.57 -12.08 0.16
CA ASP A 69 -11.02 -12.33 0.22
C ASP A 69 -11.82 -11.08 0.66
N THR A 70 -11.15 -9.94 0.86
CA THR A 70 -11.81 -8.65 1.11
C THR A 70 -12.66 -8.27 -0.11
N PRO A 71 -13.98 -8.02 0.07
CA PRO A 71 -14.82 -7.57 -1.02
C PRO A 71 -14.45 -6.13 -1.43
N ILE A 72 -14.48 -5.85 -2.73
CA ILE A 72 -14.38 -4.49 -3.28
C ILE A 72 -15.60 -3.69 -2.81
N ASP A 73 -15.43 -3.04 -1.66
CA ASP A 73 -16.41 -2.25 -0.93
C ASP A 73 -15.65 -1.24 -0.04
N TYR A 74 -16.14 0.00 0.06
CA TYR A 74 -15.42 1.05 0.80
C TYR A 74 -15.28 0.75 2.29
N GLU A 75 -16.33 0.22 2.93
CA GLU A 75 -16.32 -0.07 4.35
C GLU A 75 -15.50 -1.32 4.67
N ALA A 76 -15.54 -2.34 3.81
CA ALA A 76 -14.75 -3.56 3.98
C ALA A 76 -13.23 -3.27 3.91
N PHE A 77 -12.80 -2.42 2.98
CA PHE A 77 -11.40 -2.01 2.91
C PHE A 77 -10.99 -1.15 4.11
N ALA A 78 -11.86 -0.23 4.55
CA ALA A 78 -11.58 0.57 5.75
C ALA A 78 -11.46 -0.31 7.02
N ALA A 79 -12.25 -1.39 7.12
CA ALA A 79 -12.22 -2.31 8.25
C ALA A 79 -10.91 -3.11 8.38
N VAL A 80 -10.11 -3.19 7.31
CA VAL A 80 -8.79 -3.85 7.31
C VAL A 80 -7.63 -2.84 7.27
N ASP A 81 -7.89 -1.59 7.69
CA ASP A 81 -6.92 -0.47 7.67
C ASP A 81 -6.38 -0.17 6.26
N ALA A 82 -7.18 -0.43 5.22
CA ALA A 82 -6.83 -0.19 3.83
C ALA A 82 -7.76 0.87 3.18
N LEU A 83 -7.47 1.18 1.91
CA LEU A 83 -8.22 2.16 1.13
C LEU A 83 -8.53 1.55 -0.24
N LEU A 84 -9.79 1.63 -0.68
CA LEU A 84 -10.16 1.23 -2.04
C LEU A 84 -9.71 2.27 -3.09
N GLY A 85 -9.78 3.56 -2.72
CA GLY A 85 -9.36 4.68 -3.55
C GLY A 85 -10.12 4.72 -4.86
N HIS A 86 -9.40 4.86 -5.98
CA HIS A 86 -10.01 4.97 -7.31
C HIS A 86 -10.31 3.61 -7.97
N GLY A 87 -10.00 2.49 -7.32
CA GLY A 87 -10.12 1.13 -7.91
C GLY A 87 -8.85 0.62 -8.58
N GLY A 88 -7.73 1.32 -8.44
CA GLY A 88 -6.42 0.87 -8.93
C GLY A 88 -5.83 -0.22 -8.05
N ILE A 89 -5.39 -1.32 -8.67
CA ILE A 89 -4.85 -2.51 -8.01
C ILE A 89 -3.48 -2.82 -8.64
N VAL A 90 -2.40 -2.64 -7.87
CA VAL A 90 -1.02 -2.87 -8.31
C VAL A 90 -0.51 -4.16 -7.69
N VAL A 91 -0.19 -5.14 -8.53
CA VAL A 91 0.22 -6.49 -8.09
C VAL A 91 1.74 -6.61 -8.01
N PHE A 92 2.22 -7.19 -6.92
CA PHE A 92 3.63 -7.54 -6.70
C PHE A 92 3.75 -9.06 -6.47
N ASP A 93 4.72 -9.69 -7.12
CA ASP A 93 5.05 -11.10 -6.86
C ASP A 93 6.01 -11.24 -5.67
N ASP A 94 6.35 -12.47 -5.32
CA ASP A 94 7.22 -12.82 -4.18
C ASP A 94 8.68 -12.34 -4.30
N THR A 95 9.06 -11.65 -5.38
CA THR A 95 10.38 -11.00 -5.50
C THR A 95 10.43 -9.63 -4.84
N VAL A 96 9.29 -9.04 -4.50
CA VAL A 96 9.22 -7.68 -3.94
C VAL A 96 9.94 -7.57 -2.58
N ASP A 97 10.72 -6.51 -2.41
CA ASP A 97 11.28 -6.07 -1.12
C ASP A 97 10.37 -4.98 -0.53
N MET A 98 9.63 -5.32 0.52
CA MET A 98 8.67 -4.40 1.14
C MET A 98 9.35 -3.29 1.95
N ALA A 99 10.62 -3.45 2.33
CA ALA A 99 11.39 -2.35 2.91
C ALA A 99 11.74 -1.30 1.86
N GLU A 100 12.08 -1.72 0.62
CA GLU A 100 12.23 -0.80 -0.51
C GLU A 100 10.89 -0.11 -0.83
N GLN A 101 9.77 -0.83 -0.81
CA GLN A 101 8.46 -0.22 -1.06
C GLN A 101 8.07 0.83 0.00
N ALA A 102 8.40 0.59 1.27
CA ALA A 102 8.20 1.58 2.33
C ALA A 102 9.12 2.81 2.14
N ARG A 103 10.39 2.57 1.75
CA ARG A 103 11.34 3.63 1.42
C ARG A 103 10.81 4.50 0.28
N PHE A 104 10.34 3.86 -0.80
CA PHE A 104 9.74 4.52 -1.95
C PHE A 104 8.52 5.36 -1.59
N ALA A 105 7.66 4.89 -0.68
CA ALA A 105 6.50 5.68 -0.24
C ALA A 105 6.92 7.01 0.43
N MET A 106 7.96 6.96 1.26
CA MET A 106 8.55 8.16 1.86
C MET A 106 9.21 9.06 0.80
N GLU A 107 9.95 8.49 -0.14
CA GLU A 107 10.59 9.23 -1.24
C GLU A 107 9.55 9.93 -2.14
N PHE A 108 8.48 9.23 -2.53
CA PHE A 108 7.38 9.81 -3.30
C PHE A 108 6.73 10.99 -2.56
N CYS A 109 6.49 10.85 -1.24
CA CYS A 109 5.97 11.95 -0.44
C CYS A 109 6.94 13.15 -0.38
N ALA A 110 8.25 12.91 -0.31
CA ALA A 110 9.25 13.97 -0.29
C ALA A 110 9.28 14.74 -1.63
N VAL A 111 9.19 14.02 -2.75
CA VAL A 111 9.19 14.59 -4.11
C VAL A 111 7.91 15.38 -4.37
N GLU A 112 6.75 14.82 -4.04
CA GLU A 112 5.43 15.40 -4.39
C GLU A 112 4.88 16.36 -3.33
N SER A 113 5.58 16.54 -2.22
CA SER A 113 5.15 17.43 -1.14
C SER A 113 4.99 18.87 -1.65
N CYS A 114 3.79 19.44 -1.48
CA CYS A 114 3.54 20.87 -1.73
C CYS A 114 4.31 21.81 -0.77
N GLY A 115 4.92 21.25 0.28
CA GLY A 115 5.85 21.93 1.16
C GLY A 115 5.25 22.58 2.40
N LYS A 116 3.93 22.60 2.53
CA LYS A 116 3.20 23.33 3.59
C LYS A 116 3.36 22.73 4.99
N CYS A 117 3.37 21.40 5.11
CA CYS A 117 3.42 20.71 6.41
C CYS A 117 4.83 20.17 6.65
N THR A 118 5.45 20.48 7.79
CA THR A 118 6.79 19.99 8.13
C THR A 118 6.89 18.46 8.14
N PRO A 119 5.93 17.69 8.69
CA PRO A 119 6.00 16.23 8.64
C PRO A 119 6.00 15.68 7.20
N CYS A 120 5.19 16.27 6.31
CA CYS A 120 5.13 15.89 4.90
C CYS A 120 6.39 16.29 4.12
N ARG A 121 6.90 17.52 4.31
CA ARG A 121 8.03 18.05 3.53
C ARG A 121 9.40 17.54 3.99
N ILE A 122 9.59 17.42 5.31
CA ILE A 122 10.88 17.08 5.92
C ILE A 122 10.83 15.73 6.60
N GLY A 123 9.70 15.37 7.22
CA GLY A 123 9.55 14.06 7.85
C GLY A 123 9.72 12.92 6.84
N SER A 124 9.14 13.05 5.64
CA SER A 124 9.32 12.09 4.53
C SER A 124 10.79 11.84 4.16
N THR A 125 11.61 12.89 4.03
CA THR A 125 13.05 12.71 3.74
C THR A 125 13.78 11.99 4.88
N ARG A 126 13.44 12.31 6.14
CA ARG A 126 13.97 11.57 7.31
C ARG A 126 13.47 10.13 7.34
N GLY A 127 12.26 9.87 6.87
CA GLY A 127 11.70 8.53 6.72
C GLY A 127 12.53 7.67 5.77
N VAL A 128 12.96 8.23 4.63
CA VAL A 128 13.89 7.56 3.70
C VAL A 128 15.19 7.18 4.42
N GLU A 129 15.86 8.15 5.07
CA GLU A 129 17.12 7.92 5.78
C GLU A 129 17.00 6.86 6.89
N VAL A 130 15.89 6.86 7.64
CA VAL A 130 15.63 5.89 8.70
C VAL A 130 15.41 4.49 8.13
N ILE A 131 14.68 4.36 7.02
CA ILE A 131 14.46 3.07 6.36
C ILE A 131 15.78 2.53 5.77
N ASP A 132 16.62 3.39 5.20
CA ASP A 132 17.95 3.00 4.74
C ASP A 132 18.78 2.38 5.88
N ARG A 133 18.79 3.01 7.06
CA ARG A 133 19.46 2.46 8.26
C ARG A 133 18.89 1.11 8.71
N ILE A 134 17.56 0.94 8.65
CA ILE A 134 16.89 -0.33 8.99
C ILE A 134 17.36 -1.46 8.07
N ARG A 135 17.45 -1.18 6.76
CA ARG A 135 17.90 -2.12 5.73
C ARG A 135 19.38 -2.47 5.86
N GLU A 136 20.21 -1.50 6.26
CA GLU A 136 21.62 -1.70 6.60
C GLU A 136 21.84 -2.42 7.95
N GLY A 137 20.78 -2.64 8.73
CA GLY A 137 20.86 -3.29 10.03
C GLY A 137 21.40 -2.42 11.17
N VAL A 138 21.44 -1.10 10.98
CA VAL A 138 21.88 -0.14 11.98
C VAL A 138 20.76 0.09 12.99
N GLU A 139 20.97 -0.29 14.26
CA GLU A 139 20.02 -0.08 15.38
C GLU A 139 18.56 -0.38 15.00
N ARG A 140 18.33 -1.52 14.34
CA ARG A 140 17.09 -1.83 13.61
C ARG A 140 15.82 -1.62 14.42
N GLU A 141 15.80 -2.08 15.66
CA GLU A 141 14.64 -1.93 16.56
C GLU A 141 14.35 -0.46 16.86
N ALA A 142 15.37 0.29 17.31
CA ALA A 142 15.24 1.71 17.62
C ALA A 142 14.83 2.55 16.39
N ASN A 143 15.39 2.25 15.22
CA ASN A 143 15.00 2.93 13.98
C ASN A 143 13.59 2.54 13.52
N THR A 144 13.14 1.31 13.78
CA THR A 144 11.75 0.90 13.49
C THR A 144 10.77 1.66 14.39
N ASP A 145 11.07 1.83 15.67
CA ASP A 145 10.25 2.62 16.58
C ASP A 145 10.23 4.10 16.18
N LEU A 146 11.39 4.64 15.78
CA LEU A 146 11.49 6.00 15.26
C LEU A 146 10.64 6.18 13.99
N LEU A 147 10.66 5.21 13.07
CA LEU A 147 9.83 5.23 11.87
C LEU A 147 8.33 5.22 12.21
N ARG A 148 7.91 4.40 13.17
CA ARG A 148 6.51 4.39 13.66
C ARG A 148 6.11 5.73 14.27
N SER A 149 6.98 6.33 15.08
CA SER A 149 6.74 7.66 15.67
C SER A 149 6.67 8.77 14.61
N LEU A 150 7.50 8.69 13.58
CA LEU A 150 7.42 9.60 12.43
C LEU A 150 6.10 9.43 11.66
N CYS A 151 5.68 8.19 11.41
CA CYS A 151 4.39 7.90 10.79
C CYS A 151 3.22 8.51 11.58
N ASP A 152 3.21 8.36 12.90
CA ASP A 152 2.22 8.99 13.79
C ASP A 152 2.22 10.53 13.66
N THR A 153 3.42 11.13 13.63
CA THR A 153 3.59 12.57 13.41
C THR A 153 3.02 13.01 12.04
N MET A 154 3.21 12.20 10.99
CA MET A 154 2.66 12.49 9.67
C MET A 154 1.13 12.34 9.61
N LEU A 155 0.57 11.32 10.28
CA LEU A 155 -0.88 11.12 10.40
C LEU A 155 -1.56 12.35 11.04
N HIS A 156 -0.98 12.87 12.12
CA HIS A 156 -1.60 13.96 12.90
C HIS A 156 -1.14 15.37 12.51
N GLY A 157 -0.02 15.50 11.81
CA GLY A 157 0.59 16.79 11.47
C GLY A 157 0.51 17.18 9.99
N SER A 158 -0.28 16.47 9.19
CA SER A 158 -0.46 16.75 7.75
C SER A 158 -1.81 17.39 7.45
N LEU A 159 -1.80 18.46 6.66
CA LEU A 159 -3.02 19.21 6.28
C LEU A 159 -3.80 18.55 5.11
N CYS A 160 -3.21 17.57 4.43
CA CYS A 160 -3.87 16.84 3.35
C CYS A 160 -3.44 15.37 3.33
N ALA A 161 -4.12 14.58 2.48
CA ALA A 161 -3.93 13.14 2.37
C ALA A 161 -2.53 12.71 1.90
N LEU A 162 -1.76 13.53 1.19
CA LEU A 162 -0.41 13.13 0.77
C LEU A 162 0.45 12.79 2.01
N GLY A 163 0.64 13.75 2.91
CA GLY A 163 1.36 13.49 4.16
C GLY A 163 0.57 12.59 5.11
N GLY A 164 -0.75 12.78 5.18
CA GLY A 164 -1.60 12.05 6.12
C GLY A 164 -1.83 10.58 5.78
N LEU A 165 -1.61 10.15 4.53
CA LEU A 165 -1.78 8.77 4.11
C LEU A 165 -0.49 8.09 3.63
N THR A 166 0.62 8.82 3.44
CA THR A 166 1.95 8.19 3.25
C THR A 166 2.28 7.14 4.32
N PRO A 167 1.86 7.28 5.59
CA PRO A 167 2.03 6.22 6.58
C PRO A 167 1.37 4.88 6.24
N LEU A 168 0.28 4.84 5.46
CA LEU A 168 -0.45 3.59 5.18
C LEU A 168 0.40 2.53 4.48
N PRO A 169 1.05 2.80 3.32
CA PRO A 169 1.93 1.82 2.68
C PRO A 169 3.11 1.43 3.57
N VAL A 170 3.67 2.36 4.36
CA VAL A 170 4.81 2.09 5.25
C VAL A 170 4.42 1.17 6.41
N LEU A 171 3.33 1.50 7.12
CA LEU A 171 2.88 0.74 8.28
C LEU A 171 2.31 -0.63 7.89
N SER A 172 1.60 -0.72 6.76
CA SER A 172 1.13 -2.01 6.25
C SER A 172 2.29 -2.91 5.82
N ALA A 173 3.32 -2.36 5.16
CA ALA A 173 4.56 -3.09 4.86
C ALA A 173 5.23 -3.62 6.14
N LEU A 174 5.42 -2.78 7.15
CA LEU A 174 5.99 -3.19 8.45
C LEU A 174 5.14 -4.23 9.18
N LYS A 175 3.81 -4.15 9.09
CA LYS A 175 2.86 -5.03 9.79
C LYS A 175 2.78 -6.41 9.13
N HIS A 176 2.72 -6.45 7.81
CA HIS A 176 2.43 -7.67 7.06
C HIS A 176 3.68 -8.38 6.54
N PHE A 177 4.79 -7.66 6.38
CA PHE A 177 6.04 -8.17 5.82
C PHE A 177 7.27 -7.75 6.67
N PRO A 178 7.25 -7.93 8.01
CA PRO A 178 8.33 -7.49 8.89
C PRO A 178 9.67 -8.15 8.55
N GLU A 179 9.66 -9.34 7.95
CA GLU A 179 10.86 -10.07 7.56
C GLU A 179 11.72 -9.31 6.54
N ASP A 180 11.12 -8.47 5.69
CA ASP A 180 11.87 -7.70 4.69
C ASP A 180 12.69 -6.57 5.32
N PHE A 181 12.25 -6.05 6.46
CA PHE A 181 12.98 -5.05 7.24
C PHE A 181 14.09 -5.68 8.10
N ALA A 182 14.09 -7.01 8.23
CA ALA A 182 15.09 -7.77 8.98
C ALA A 182 16.17 -8.41 8.08
N ARG A 183 16.00 -8.38 6.75
CA ARG A 183 17.02 -8.88 5.82
C ARG A 183 18.27 -8.00 5.93
N ASN A 184 19.43 -8.64 5.97
CA ASN A 184 20.67 -7.94 5.68
C ASN A 184 20.80 -7.92 4.15
N ALA A 185 20.96 -6.73 3.58
CA ALA A 185 21.23 -6.57 2.15
C ALA A 185 22.52 -7.28 1.72
#